data_AF-A0A960SVP5-F1
#
_entry.id   AF-A0A960SVP5-F1
#
_cell.length_a   1.000
_cell.length_b   1.000
_cell.length_c   1.000
_cell.angle_alpha   90.00
_cell.angle_beta   90.00
_cell.angle_gamma   90.00
#
_symmetry.space_group_name_H-M   'P 1'
#
loop_
_entity.id
_entity.type
_entity.pdbx_description
1 polymer ?
#
loop_
_entity_poly.entity_id
_entity_poly.type
_entity_poly.pdbx_seq_one_letter_code
_entity_poly.pdbx_strand_id
1 'polypeptide(L)' 'MKTLADVLPDVDQLSEEDRAGLAAHLLARLRAAPSGPDDEELARREAEIDAGTAEFITFEKLRKAVGR' A
#
# COMPACT_ATOMS: atom_id res chain seq x y z
N MET A 1 21.19 3.55 -14.93
CA MET A 1 19.93 3.93 -14.26
C MET A 1 19.75 2.96 -13.10
N LYS A 2 19.68 3.43 -11.85
CA LYS A 2 19.44 2.53 -10.71
C LYS A 2 17.99 2.03 -10.76
N THR A 3 17.77 0.75 -10.50
CA THR A 3 16.45 0.16 -10.32
C THR A 3 15.97 0.36 -8.88
N LEU A 4 14.68 0.09 -8.61
CA LEU A 4 14.17 0.14 -7.24
C LEU A 4 14.92 -0.85 -6.33
N ALA A 5 15.20 -2.05 -6.83
CA ALA A 5 15.95 -3.08 -6.09
C ALA A 5 17.36 -2.60 -5.70
N ASP A 6 17.98 -1.75 -6.51
CA ASP A 6 19.30 -1.17 -6.23
C ASP A 6 19.27 -0.07 -5.15
N VAL A 7 18.10 0.46 -4.81
CA VAL A 7 17.93 1.59 -3.86
C VAL A 7 17.37 1.13 -2.51
N LEU A 8 16.64 0.02 -2.47
CA LEU A 8 16.05 -0.51 -1.23
C LEU A 8 17.08 -0.74 -0.10
N PRO A 9 18.28 -1.32 -0.35
CA PRO A 9 19.27 -1.50 0.71
C PRO A 9 19.75 -0.18 1.34
N ASP A 10 19.85 0.88 0.53
CA ASP A 10 20.23 2.22 1.01
C ASP A 10 19.12 2.82 1.89
N VAL A 11 17.85 2.57 1.55
CA VAL A 11 16.69 2.99 2.34
C VAL A 11 16.58 2.23 3.66
N ASP A 12 16.96 0.94 3.69
CA ASP A 12 16.92 0.13 4.90
C ASP A 12 17.92 0.58 5.97
N GLN A 13 18.99 1.29 5.57
CA GLN A 13 19.99 1.86 6.49
C GLN A 13 19.58 3.20 7.10
N LEU A 14 18.49 3.82 6.63
CA LEU A 14 18.00 5.07 7.15
C LEU A 14 17.36 4.90 8.54
N SER A 15 17.39 5.97 9.34
CA SER A 15 16.64 6.04 10.59
C SER A 15 15.12 5.93 10.34
N GLU A 16 14.34 5.63 11.39
CA GLU A 16 12.88 5.65 11.26
C GLU A 16 12.34 7.02 10.83
N GLU A 17 12.91 8.10 11.36
CA GLU A 17 12.56 9.48 11.01
C GLU A 17 12.85 9.79 9.54
N ASP A 18 14.05 9.43 9.06
CA ASP A 18 14.45 9.67 7.68
C ASP A 18 13.62 8.84 6.70
N ARG A 19 13.27 7.59 7.05
CA ARG A 19 12.36 6.76 6.24
C ARG A 19 10.97 7.37 6.16
N ALA A 20 10.44 7.92 7.26
CA ALA A 20 9.16 8.61 7.26
C ALA A 20 9.21 9.88 6.38
N GLY A 21 10.28 10.66 6.47
CA GLY A 21 10.50 11.84 5.63
C GLY A 21 10.61 11.50 4.14
N LEU A 22 11.33 10.43 3.80
CA LEU A 22 11.43 9.92 2.43
C LEU A 22 10.06 9.47 1.89
N ALA A 23 9.29 8.73 2.69
CA ALA A 23 7.94 8.31 2.29
C ALA A 23 7.03 9.51 2.00
N ALA A 24 7.03 10.52 2.87
CA ALA A 24 6.27 11.75 2.67
C ALA A 24 6.69 12.48 1.39
N HIS A 25 8.00 12.58 1.14
CA HIS A 25 8.53 13.21 -0.07
C HIS A 25 8.08 12.50 -1.35
N LEU A 26 8.14 11.16 -1.37
CA LEU A 26 7.72 10.35 -2.51
C LEU A 26 6.22 10.50 -2.77
N LEU A 27 5.40 10.40 -1.72
CA LEU A 27 3.94 10.57 -1.81
C LEU A 27 3.56 11.94 -2.35
N ALA A 28 4.20 13.02 -1.88
CA ALA A 28 3.93 14.38 -2.33
C ALA A 28 4.25 14.62 -3.82
N ARG A 29 5.10 13.78 -4.44
CA ARG A 29 5.52 13.92 -5.84
C ARG A 29 4.80 12.98 -6.79
N LEU A 30 3.98 12.05 -6.28
CA LEU A 30 3.11 11.24 -7.11
C LEU A 30 1.95 12.11 -7.60
N ARG A 31 1.96 12.45 -8.90
CA ARG A 31 0.91 13.26 -9.57
C ARG A 31 -0.49 12.65 -9.42
N ALA A 32 -0.55 11.33 -9.32
CA ALA A 32 -1.72 10.56 -8.96
C ALA A 32 -1.33 9.68 -7.77
N ALA A 33 -1.11 10.30 -6.61
CA ALA A 33 -1.10 9.54 -5.37
C ALA A 33 -2.38 8.67 -5.38
N PRO A 34 -2.30 7.37 -5.08
CA PRO A 34 -3.45 6.49 -5.17
C PRO A 34 -4.57 7.10 -4.31
N SER A 35 -5.59 7.62 -4.98
CA SER A 35 -6.85 7.91 -4.33
C SER A 35 -7.39 6.58 -3.83
N GLY A 36 -8.11 6.61 -2.71
CA GLY A 36 -8.85 5.44 -2.27
C GLY A 36 -9.77 4.90 -3.39
N PRO A 37 -10.37 3.72 -3.16
CA PRO A 37 -11.38 3.21 -4.08
C PRO A 37 -12.46 4.28 -4.34
N ASP A 38 -12.90 4.39 -5.59
CA ASP A 38 -14.02 5.25 -5.95
C ASP A 38 -15.36 4.63 -5.52
N ASP A 39 -16.44 5.40 -5.66
CA ASP A 39 -17.78 4.97 -5.22
C ASP A 39 -18.27 3.73 -5.97
N GLU A 40 -17.88 3.57 -7.25
CA GLU A 40 -18.22 2.38 -8.04
C GLU A 40 -17.52 1.12 -7.51
N GLU A 41 -16.23 1.22 -7.19
CA GLU A 41 -15.45 0.15 -6.56
C GLU A 41 -16.03 -0.22 -5.19
N LEU A 42 -16.41 0.78 -4.38
CA LEU A 42 -17.04 0.54 -3.08
C LEU A 42 -18.36 -0.22 -3.22
N ALA A 43 -19.25 0.25 -4.09
CA ALA A 43 -20.54 -0.40 -4.33
C ALA A 43 -20.37 -1.83 -4.86
N ARG A 44 -19.38 -2.08 -5.73
CA ARG A 44 -19.08 -3.44 -6.20
C ARG A 44 -18.63 -4.35 -5.06
N ARG A 45 -17.73 -3.88 -4.19
CA ARG A 45 -17.24 -4.68 -3.05
C ARG A 45 -18.32 -4.98 -2.03
N GLU A 46 -19.21 -4.04 -1.75
CA GLU A 46 -20.37 -4.28 -0.89
C GLU A 46 -21.25 -5.40 -1.45
N ALA A 47 -21.56 -5.37 -2.76
CA ALA A 47 -22.33 -6.43 -3.39
C ALA A 47 -21.61 -7.80 -3.36
N GLU A 48 -20.29 -7.83 -3.54
CA GLU A 48 -19.49 -9.06 -3.47
C GLU A 48 -19.50 -9.66 -2.04
N ILE A 49 -19.46 -8.81 -1.01
CA ILE A 49 -19.57 -9.18 0.40
C ILE A 49 -20.96 -9.75 0.69
N ASP A 50 -22.02 -9.04 0.30
CA ASP A 50 -23.41 -9.43 0.54
C ASP A 50 -23.75 -10.74 -0.20
N ALA A 51 -23.19 -10.96 -1.39
CA ALA A 51 -23.32 -12.19 -2.15
C ALA A 51 -22.49 -13.36 -1.56
N GLY A 52 -21.64 -13.10 -0.55
CA GLY A 52 -20.74 -14.10 0.02
C GLY A 52 -19.61 -14.54 -0.93
N THR A 53 -19.33 -13.74 -1.96
CA THR A 53 -18.29 -14.00 -2.97
C THR A 53 -16.93 -13.41 -2.61
N ALA A 54 -16.89 -12.50 -1.64
CA ALA A 54 -15.65 -11.97 -1.06
C ALA A 54 -15.32 -12.61 0.30
N GLU A 55 -14.06 -12.97 0.52
CA GLU A 55 -13.56 -13.43 1.83
C GLU A 55 -12.92 -12.26 2.59
N PHE A 56 -13.40 -11.99 3.81
CA PHE A 56 -12.70 -11.09 4.72
C PHE A 56 -11.43 -11.73 5.24
N ILE A 57 -10.31 -11.04 5.07
CA ILE A 57 -9.03 -11.47 5.63
C ILE A 57 -8.85 -10.91 7.05
N THR A 58 -8.26 -11.71 7.93
CA THR A 58 -7.85 -11.24 9.25
C THR A 58 -6.63 -10.33 9.13
N PHE A 59 -6.38 -9.52 10.17
CA PHE A 59 -5.18 -8.67 10.24
C PHE A 59 -3.87 -9.49 10.09
N GLU A 60 -3.81 -10.70 10.65
CA GLU A 60 -2.66 -11.59 10.50
C GLU A 60 -2.46 -12.06 9.05
N LYS A 61 -3.55 -12.44 8.36
CA LYS A 61 -3.52 -12.80 6.94
C LYS A 61 -3.03 -11.62 6.09
N LEU A 62 -3.48 -10.41 6.40
CA LEU A 62 -3.04 -9.19 5.73
C LEU A 62 -1.54 -8.96 5.92
N ARG A 63 -1.05 -9.00 7.17
CA ARG A 63 0.38 -8.83 7.48
C ARG A 63 1.25 -9.80 6.69
N LYS A 64 0.90 -11.08 6.69
CA LYS A 64 1.60 -12.11 5.92
C LYS A 64 1.62 -11.81 4.41
N ALA A 65 0.50 -11.35 3.84
CA ALA A 65 0.41 -11.02 2.42
C ALA A 65 1.27 -9.81 2.03
N VAL A 66 1.46 -8.84 2.93
CA VAL A 66 2.30 -7.64 2.70
C VAL A 66 3.74 -7.79 3.23
N GLY A 67 4.15 -9.01 3.59
CA GLY A 67 5.52 -9.30 4.03
C GLY A 67 5.88 -8.78 5.43
N ARG A 68 4.90 -8.70 6.34
CA ARG A 68 5.05 -8.22 7.73
C ARG A 68 4.52 -9.19 8.77
#